data_AF-A0A2E0MZC7-F1
#
_entry.id   AF-A0A2E0MZC7-F1
#
_cell.length_a   1.000
_cell.length_b   1.000
_cell.length_c   1.000
_cell.angle_alpha   90.00
_cell.angle_beta   90.00
_cell.angle_gamma   90.00
#
_symmetry.space_group_name_H-M   'P 1'
#
loop_
_entity.id
_entity.type
_entity.pdbx_description
1 polymer ?
#
loop_
_entity_poly.entity_id
_entity_poly.type
_entity_poly.pdbx_seq_one_letter_code
_entity_poly.pdbx_strand_id
1 'polypeptide(L)' 'MSQNSLSLKEFDPDLWKAIKGELGRQEDHIELIASENYASVAVLEAQGSV' A
#
# COMPACT_ATOMS: atom_id res chain seq x y z
N MET A 1 -13.32 22.19 0.89
CA MET A 1 -12.29 21.20 1.26
C MET A 1 -13.01 20.04 1.89
N SER A 2 -13.21 18.94 1.15
CA SER A 2 -13.89 17.76 1.71
C SER A 2 -12.91 17.06 2.65
N GLN A 3 -13.02 17.31 3.95
CA GLN A 3 -12.38 16.47 4.95
C GLN A 3 -13.17 15.17 5.03
N ASN A 4 -12.82 14.22 4.18
CA ASN A 4 -13.23 12.84 4.40
C ASN A 4 -12.24 12.24 5.41
N SER A 5 -12.55 12.40 6.70
CA SER A 5 -11.68 12.05 7.83
C SER A 5 -11.75 10.56 8.22
N LEU A 6 -12.13 9.69 7.29
CA LEU A 6 -12.17 8.24 7.50
C LEU A 6 -10.88 7.65 6.92
N SER A 7 -10.14 6.90 7.72
CA SER A 7 -8.99 6.15 7.22
C SER A 7 -9.45 5.10 6.21
N LEU A 8 -8.58 4.67 5.29
CA LEU A 8 -8.93 3.63 4.31
C LEU A 8 -9.41 2.34 5.01
N LYS A 9 -8.84 2.03 6.18
CA LYS A 9 -9.24 0.90 7.01
C LYS A 9 -10.70 1.00 7.51
N GLU A 10 -11.17 2.20 7.81
CA GLU A 10 -12.53 2.44 8.31
C GLU A 10 -13.53 2.63 7.16
N PHE A 11 -13.10 3.24 6.07
CA PHE A 11 -13.91 3.46 4.89
C PHE A 11 -14.12 2.17 4.08
N ASP A 12 -13.05 1.40 3.87
CA ASP A 12 -13.06 0.14 3.12
C ASP A 12 -12.13 -0.91 3.78
N PRO A 13 -12.63 -1.64 4.79
CA PRO A 13 -11.87 -2.66 5.51
C PRO A 13 -11.39 -3.82 4.62
N ASP A 14 -12.15 -4.15 3.57
CA ASP A 14 -11.86 -5.28 2.68
C ASP A 14 -10.68 -4.92 1.77
N LEU A 15 -10.68 -3.72 1.18
CA LEU A 15 -9.54 -3.20 0.42
C LEU A 15 -8.30 -3.05 1.28
N TRP A 16 -8.44 -2.52 2.50
CA TRP A 16 -7.33 -2.43 3.45
C TRP A 16 -6.72 -3.81 3.75
N LYS A 17 -7.55 -4.83 3.97
CA LYS A 17 -7.09 -6.20 4.22
C LYS A 17 -6.36 -6.77 3.01
N ALA A 18 -6.85 -6.52 1.79
CA ALA A 18 -6.19 -6.95 0.56
C ALA A 18 -4.79 -6.34 0.41
N ILE A 19 -4.66 -5.02 0.63
CA ILE A 19 -3.36 -4.31 0.57
C ILE A 19 -2.39 -4.88 1.61
N LYS A 20 -2.83 -5.10 2.85
CA LYS A 20 -1.98 -5.69 3.90
C LYS A 20 -1.58 -7.13 3.59
N GLY A 21 -2.45 -7.91 2.96
CA GLY A 21 -2.14 -9.25 2.49
C GLY A 21 -1.06 -9.27 1.42
N GLU A 22 -1.15 -8.36 0.43
CA GLU A 22 -0.14 -8.26 -0.63
C GLU A 22 1.21 -7.77 -0.09
N LEU A 23 1.22 -6.83 0.85
CA LEU A 23 2.46 -6.42 1.52
C LEU A 23 3.16 -7.63 2.17
N GLY A 24 2.41 -8.47 2.90
CA GLY A 24 2.97 -9.70 3.47
C GLY A 24 3.46 -10.67 2.39
N ARG A 25 2.72 -10.84 1.29
CA ARG A 25 3.15 -11.70 0.17
C ARG A 25 4.49 -11.25 -0.43
N GLN A 26 4.72 -9.94 -0.56
CA GLN A 26 5.97 -9.40 -1.08
C GLN A 26 7.14 -9.58 -0.08
N GLU A 27 6.88 -9.42 1.22
CA GLU A 27 7.89 -9.60 2.27
C GLU A 27 8.30 -11.07 2.47
N ASP A 28 7.37 -12.01 2.28
CA ASP A 28 7.58 -13.44 2.52
C ASP A 28 8.30 -14.17 1.36
N HIS A 29 8.52 -13.53 0.22
CA HIS A 29 9.13 -14.14 -0.96
C HIS A 29 10.37 -13.40 -1.48
N ILE A 30 11.28 -14.15 -2.10
CA ILE A 30 12.38 -13.56 -2.86
C ILE A 30 11.84 -13.14 -4.21
N GLU A 31 11.82 -11.83 -4.47
CA GLU A 31 11.43 -11.30 -5.77
C GLU A 31 12.60 -11.43 -6.78
N LEU A 32 12.37 -12.25 -7.82
CA LEU A 32 13.37 -12.57 -8.86
C LEU A 32 13.02 -11.99 -10.24
N ILE A 33 11.92 -11.23 -10.31
CA ILE A 33 11.47 -10.59 -11.54
C ILE A 33 12.32 -9.33 -11.75
N ALA A 34 13.18 -9.33 -12.77
CA ALA A 34 14.16 -8.27 -13.00
C ALA A 34 13.55 -6.88 -13.27
N SER A 35 12.28 -6.81 -13.67
CA SER A 35 11.56 -5.56 -13.93
C SER A 35 10.85 -4.99 -12.70
N GLU A 36 10.74 -5.75 -11.61
CA GLU A 36 10.06 -5.32 -10.39
C GLU A 36 11.02 -4.71 -9.38
N ASN A 37 10.52 -3.79 -8.55
CA ASN A 37 11.32 -3.10 -7.55
C ASN A 37 10.43 -2.54 -6.43
N TYR A 38 11.04 -2.25 -5.29
CA TYR A 38 10.40 -1.58 -4.16
C TYR A 38 10.60 -0.07 -4.27
N ALA A 39 9.51 0.68 -4.35
CA ALA A 39 9.55 2.14 -4.29
C ALA A 39 9.93 2.63 -2.88
N SER A 40 10.59 3.78 -2.81
CA SER A 40 10.90 4.40 -1.51
C SER A 40 9.65 5.01 -0.87
N VAL A 41 9.63 5.09 0.46
CA VAL A 41 8.52 5.70 1.22
C VAL A 41 8.22 7.12 0.73
N ALA A 42 9.25 7.91 0.44
CA ALA A 42 9.08 9.27 -0.08
C ALA A 42 8.33 9.33 -1.43
N VAL A 43 8.53 8.34 -2.30
CA VAL A 43 7.79 8.24 -3.58
C VAL A 43 6.32 7.89 -3.33
N LEU A 44 6.06 6.98 -2.38
CA LEU A 44 4.69 6.60 -2.01
C LEU A 44 3.94 7.78 -1.36
N GLU A 45 4.57 8.50 -0.44
CA GLU A 45 4.03 9.71 0.18
C GLU A 45 3.65 10.76 -0.89
N ALA A 46 4.56 10.99 -1.85
CA ALA A 46 4.30 11.91 -2.96
C ALA A 46 3.15 11.44 -3.89
N GLN A 47 2.95 10.14 -4.04
CA GLN A 47 1.84 9.55 -4.80
C GLN A 47 0.48 9.80 -4.11
N GLY A 48 0.47 10.15 -2.83
CA GLY A 48 -0.75 10.42 -2.07
C GLY A 48 -1.10 9.32 -1.08
N SER A 49 -0.14 8.49 -0.66
CA SER A 49 -0.32 7.69 0.54
C SER A 49 -0.06 8.56 1.77
N VAL A 50 -1.12 8.99 2.45
CA VAL A 50 -1.11 9.57 3.80
C VAL A 50 -1.77 8.58 4.75
#